data_AF-A0A7V9SPA9-F1
#
_entry.id   AF-A0A7V9SPA9-F1
#
_cell.length_a   1.000
_cell.length_b   1.000
_cell.length_c   1.000
_cell.angle_alpha   90.00
_cell.angle_beta   90.00
_cell.angle_gamma   90.00
#
_symmetry.space_group_name_H-M   'P 1'
#
loop_
_entity.id
_entity.type
_entity.pdbx_description
1 polymer ?
#
loop_
_entity_poly.entity_id
_entity_poly.type
_entity_poly.pdbx_seq_one_letter_code
_entity_poly.pdbx_strand_id
1 'polypeptide(L)' 'MPDAPACENCARTETDQADLVPVHRIYLQIDEWGDQEPKATVVDDVERWCPSCRSIYPHELVGP' A
#
# COMPACT_ATOMS: atom_id res chain seq x y z
N MET A 1 -6.67 11.75 23.59
CA MET A 1 -6.51 12.46 22.31
C MET A 1 -6.80 11.41 21.25
N PRO A 2 -7.59 11.68 20.19
CA PRO A 2 -7.65 10.72 19.09
C PRO A 2 -6.22 10.56 18.55
N ASP A 3 -5.74 9.32 18.46
CA ASP A 3 -4.47 9.03 17.82
C ASP A 3 -4.47 9.63 16.41
N ALA A 4 -3.40 10.36 16.06
CA ALA A 4 -3.25 10.89 14.72
C ALA A 4 -3.32 9.73 13.72
N PRO A 5 -4.07 9.84 12.62
CA PRO A 5 -4.26 8.73 11.72
C PRO A 5 -2.89 8.38 11.08
N ALA A 6 -2.53 7.10 11.13
CA ALA A 6 -1.22 6.63 10.69
C ALA A 6 -1.35 5.74 9.46
N CYS A 7 -0.33 5.80 8.60
CA CYS A 7 -0.20 4.91 7.46
C CYS A 7 0.03 3.47 7.92
N GLU A 8 -0.78 2.54 7.44
CA GLU A 8 -0.71 1.12 7.86
C GLU A 8 0.52 0.39 7.31
N ASN A 9 1.19 0.95 6.28
CA ASN A 9 2.41 0.37 5.73
C ASN A 9 3.70 0.85 6.40
N CYS A 10 3.82 2.14 6.73
CA CYS A 10 5.07 2.71 7.27
C CYS A 10 4.94 3.25 8.70
N ALA A 11 3.76 3.17 9.31
CA ALA A 11 3.44 3.69 10.64
C ALA A 11 3.69 5.20 10.83
N ARG A 12 3.96 5.96 9.75
CA ARG A 12 4.05 7.42 9.81
C ARG A 12 2.66 8.00 10.07
N THR A 13 2.57 8.89 11.05
CA THR A 13 1.39 9.73 11.30
C THR A 13 1.25 10.77 10.21
N GLU A 14 0.07 10.86 9.60
CA GLU A 14 -0.24 11.89 8.62
C GLU A 14 -1.03 13.01 9.29
N THR A 15 -0.77 14.25 8.88
CA THR A 15 -1.45 15.44 9.43
C THR A 15 -2.89 15.52 8.92
N ASP A 16 -3.13 15.09 7.68
CA ASP A 16 -4.43 15.09 7.04
C ASP A 16 -4.91 13.66 6.77
N GLN A 17 -6.14 13.35 7.15
CA GLN A 17 -6.71 12.01 6.94
C GLN A 17 -7.00 11.73 5.47
N ALA A 18 -7.20 12.75 4.62
CA ALA A 18 -7.42 12.57 3.20
C ALA A 18 -6.14 12.10 2.46
N ASP A 19 -4.96 12.28 3.07
CA ASP A 19 -3.71 11.74 2.55
C ASP A 19 -3.62 10.21 2.70
N LEU A 20 -4.43 9.63 3.59
CA LEU A 20 -4.54 8.20 3.82
C LEU A 20 -5.66 7.58 2.97
N VAL A 21 -5.25 7.02 1.83
CA VAL A 21 -6.15 6.48 0.81
C VAL A 21 -6.26 4.96 0.96
N PRO A 22 -7.46 4.36 0.85
CA PRO A 22 -7.66 2.92 0.91
C PRO A 22 -7.05 2.21 -0.31
N VAL A 23 -6.31 1.13 -0.07
CA VAL A 23 -5.61 0.35 -1.09
C VAL A 23 -5.64 -1.15 -0.79
N HIS A 24 -5.52 -1.97 -1.83
CA HIS A 24 -5.12 -3.37 -1.73
C HIS A 24 -3.61 -3.47 -1.97
N ARG A 25 -2.87 -4.07 -1.04
CA ARG A 25 -1.43 -4.31 -1.19
C ARG A 25 -1.18 -5.37 -2.27
N ILE A 26 -0.14 -5.18 -3.08
CA ILE A 26 0.30 -6.19 -4.04
C ILE A 26 1.69 -6.69 -3.67
N TYR A 27 1.86 -8.00 -3.58
CA TYR A 27 3.16 -8.65 -3.52
C TYR A 27 3.59 -9.12 -4.90
N LEU A 28 4.79 -8.70 -5.30
CA LEU A 28 5.43 -9.17 -6.53
C LEU A 28 6.43 -10.26 -6.17
N GLN A 29 6.23 -11.45 -6.71
CA GLN A 29 7.21 -12.52 -6.69
C GLN A 29 7.96 -12.54 -8.01
N ILE A 30 9.26 -12.31 -7.94
CA ILE A 30 10.18 -12.38 -9.08
C ILE A 30 11.04 -13.63 -8.84
N ASP A 31 11.28 -14.42 -9.88
CA ASP A 31 12.23 -15.53 -9.77
C ASP A 31 13.66 -14.99 -9.59
N GLU A 32 14.55 -15.84 -9.09
CA GLU A 32 15.92 -15.45 -8.74
C GLU A 32 16.77 -15.00 -9.95
N TRP A 33 16.40 -15.42 -11.16
CA TRP A 33 17.09 -15.10 -12.42
C TRP A 33 16.35 -14.06 -13.27
N GLY A 34 15.08 -13.75 -12.94
CA GLY A 34 14.22 -12.81 -13.67
C GLY A 34 13.81 -13.30 -15.05
N ASP A 35 13.83 -14.61 -15.30
CA ASP A 35 13.48 -15.22 -16.60
C ASP A 35 11.96 -15.35 -16.77
N GLN A 36 11.20 -15.32 -15.66
CA GLN A 36 9.75 -15.46 -15.66
C GLN A 36 9.04 -14.12 -15.44
N GLU A 37 7.84 -14.01 -15.99
CA GLU A 37 6.97 -12.87 -15.70
C GLU A 37 6.66 -12.81 -14.19
N PRO A 38 6.77 -11.63 -13.56
CA PRO A 38 6.56 -11.48 -12.14
C PRO A 38 5.12 -11.83 -11.77
N LYS A 39 4.97 -12.70 -10.78
CA LYS A 39 3.66 -13.08 -10.26
C LYS A 39 3.20 -12.03 -9.25
N ALA A 40 2.14 -11.31 -9.61
CA ALA A 40 1.45 -10.39 -8.70
C ALA A 40 0.42 -11.14 -7.85
N THR A 41 0.43 -10.90 -6.55
CA THR A 41 -0.59 -11.38 -5.60
C THR A 41 -1.21 -10.18 -4.91
N VAL A 42 -2.48 -9.90 -5.19
CA VAL A 42 -3.26 -8.85 -4.53
C VAL A 42 -3.74 -9.39 -3.18
N VAL A 43 -3.56 -8.60 -2.12
CA VAL A 43 -4.05 -8.89 -0.78
C VAL A 43 -5.45 -8.28 -0.64
N ASP A 44 -6.42 -9.09 -0.19
CA ASP A 44 -7.84 -8.69 -0.07
C ASP A 44 -8.07 -7.64 1.03
N ASP A 45 -7.20 -7.57 2.03
CA ASP A 45 -7.30 -6.60 3.12
C ASP A 45 -7.16 -5.16 2.61
N VAL A 46 -7.98 -4.25 3.15
CA VAL A 46 -7.99 -2.85 2.78
C VAL A 46 -7.17 -2.07 3.80
N GLU A 47 -6.03 -1.54 3.34
CA GLU A 47 -5.13 -0.71 4.14
C GLU A 47 -5.22 0.77 3.73
N ARG A 48 -4.93 1.68 4.64
CA ARG A 48 -4.85 3.12 4.39
C ARG A 48 -3.42 3.59 4.29
N TRP A 49 -3.03 4.03 3.10
CA TRP A 49 -1.65 4.37 2.78
C TRP A 49 -1.45 5.84 2.46
N CYS A 50 -0.36 6.41 3.00
CA CYS A 50 0.08 7.76 2.71
C CYS A 50 0.60 7.89 1.26
N PRO A 51 0.75 9.13 0.73
CA PRO A 51 1.22 9.36 -0.64
C PRO A 51 2.59 8.73 -0.91
N SER A 52 3.51 8.79 0.06
CA SER A 52 4.85 8.21 -0.10
C SER A 52 4.82 6.69 -0.26
N CYS A 53 3.96 5.99 0.49
CA CYS A 53 3.86 4.53 0.34
C CYS A 53 3.25 4.15 -1.00
N ARG A 54 2.24 4.88 -1.46
CA ARG A 54 1.61 4.66 -2.77
C ARG A 54 2.57 4.92 -3.93
N SER A 55 3.54 5.84 -3.78
CA SER A 55 4.55 6.06 -4.83
C SER A 55 5.65 5.00 -4.89
N ILE A 56 5.80 4.15 -3.86
CA ILE A 56 6.93 3.22 -3.73
C ILE A 56 6.46 1.77 -3.87
N TYR A 57 5.33 1.42 -3.26
CA TYR A 57 4.90 0.05 -3.11
C TYR A 57 3.77 -0.30 -4.09
N PRO A 58 3.81 -1.49 -4.71
CA PRO A 58 2.74 -1.97 -5.57
C PRO A 58 1.42 -2.07 -4.81
N HIS A 59 0.37 -1.49 -5.37
CA HIS A 59 -0.96 -1.45 -4.76
C HIS A 59 -2.03 -1.19 -5.82
N GLU A 60 -3.27 -1.56 -5.52
CA GLU A 60 -4.45 -1.13 -6.26
C GLU A 60 -5.24 -0.16 -5.38
N LEU A 61 -5.71 0.95 -5.97
CA LEU A 61 -6.61 1.83 -5.26
C LEU A 61 -7.95 1.11 -5.09
N VAL A 62 -8.49 1.12 -3.87
CA VAL A 62 -9.89 0.76 -3.68
C VAL A 62 -10.70 1.89 -4.32
N GLY A 63 -11.53 1.53 -5.31
CA GLY A 63 -12.39 2.49 -6.00
C GLY A 63 -13.33 3.25 -5.06
N PRO A 64 -13.99 4.30 -5.55
CA PRO A 64 -15.04 4.99 -4.79
C PRO A 64 -16.19 4.06 -4.40
#